data_AF-A0A3C0X2S9-F1
#
_entry.id   AF-A0A3C0X2S9-F1
#
_cell.length_a   1.000
_cell.length_b   1.000
_cell.length_c   1.000
_cell.angle_alpha   90.00
_cell.angle_beta   90.00
_cell.angle_gamma   90.00
#
_symmetry.space_group_name_H-M   'P 1'
#
loop_
_entity.id
_entity.type
_entity.pdbx_description
1 polymer ?
#
loop_
_entity_poly.entity_id
_entity_poly.type
_entity_poly.pdbx_seq_one_letter_code
_entity_poly.pdbx_strand_id
1 'polypeptide(L)'
;CRTEKELPARREEVEHAMEEGIEFKFLTNPVKIEGEEGWVKSILCQQMELSEPDESGRARPVPIEGSEYEIDADCVIMSIGTSPNPLIKSTTKGLEVNKRGGIIVNEETGATSKEGVYAGGDAVTGAATVILAMGAGKTAAKAIDE
;
A
#
# COMPACT_ATOMS: atom_id res chain seq x y z
N CYS A 1 10.37 5.33 -4.64
CA CYS A 1 9.32 6.37 -4.84
C CYS A 1 9.18 6.74 -6.32
N ARG A 2 8.00 7.21 -6.75
CA ARG A 2 7.72 7.62 -8.14
C ARG A 2 7.88 9.13 -8.31
N THR A 3 7.57 9.65 -9.50
CA THR A 3 7.49 11.10 -9.76
C THR A 3 6.26 11.74 -9.12
N GLU A 4 6.28 13.06 -8.98
CA GLU A 4 5.17 13.86 -8.44
C GLU A 4 3.83 13.56 -9.13
N LYS A 5 3.85 13.39 -10.45
CA LYS A 5 2.63 13.10 -11.25
C LYS A 5 2.00 11.73 -10.94
N GLU A 6 2.77 10.82 -10.38
CA GLU A 6 2.31 9.47 -10.04
C GLU A 6 2.06 9.28 -8.54
N LEU A 7 2.10 10.36 -7.75
CA LEU A 7 1.74 10.32 -6.34
C LEU A 7 0.28 9.85 -6.18
N PRO A 8 0.03 8.80 -5.37
CA PRO A 8 -1.34 8.34 -5.10
C PRO A 8 -2.08 9.23 -4.08
N ALA A 9 -1.39 10.18 -3.44
CA ALA A 9 -1.96 11.09 -2.45
C ALA A 9 -2.85 12.16 -3.11
N ARG A 10 -3.77 12.75 -2.34
CA ARG A 10 -4.62 13.83 -2.85
C ARG A 10 -3.76 15.07 -3.09
N ARG A 11 -3.99 15.77 -4.20
CA ARG A 11 -3.22 16.96 -4.57
C ARG A 11 -3.25 18.05 -3.48
N GLU A 12 -4.42 18.29 -2.89
CA GLU A 12 -4.59 19.24 -1.78
C GLU A 12 -3.70 18.90 -0.58
N GLU A 13 -3.56 17.61 -0.23
CA GLU A 13 -2.71 17.16 0.88
C GLU A 13 -1.22 17.34 0.56
N VAL A 14 -0.83 17.14 -0.71
CA VAL A 14 0.54 17.35 -1.18
C VAL A 14 0.89 18.84 -1.18
N GLU A 15 -0.03 19.70 -1.62
CA GLU A 15 0.15 21.16 -1.61
C GLU A 15 0.33 21.68 -0.18
N HIS A 16 -0.53 21.27 0.76
CA HIS A 16 -0.37 21.64 2.17
C HIS A 16 0.96 21.13 2.76
N ALA A 17 1.37 19.90 2.45
CA ALA A 17 2.65 19.35 2.90
C ALA A 17 3.85 20.18 2.38
N MET A 18 3.79 20.65 1.13
CA MET A 18 4.82 21.54 0.59
C MET A 18 4.81 22.92 1.29
N GLU A 19 3.64 23.46 1.60
CA GLU A 19 3.50 24.72 2.36
C GLU A 19 4.02 24.60 3.80
N GLU A 20 3.87 23.43 4.42
CA GLU A 20 4.43 23.10 5.74
C GLU A 20 5.96 22.89 5.73
N GLY A 21 6.59 22.91 4.54
CA GLY A 21 8.04 22.77 4.38
C GLY A 21 8.53 21.33 4.30
N ILE A 22 7.66 20.38 3.96
CA ILE A 22 8.06 18.98 3.78
C ILE A 22 8.89 18.83 2.50
N GLU A 23 10.11 18.30 2.65
CA GLU A 23 10.98 18.01 1.51
C GLU A 23 10.62 16.67 0.84
N PHE A 24 10.14 16.73 -0.40
CA PHE A 24 9.84 15.54 -1.19
C PHE A 24 11.05 15.06 -1.99
N LYS A 25 11.58 13.88 -1.65
CA LYS A 25 12.58 13.19 -2.47
C LYS A 25 11.93 12.17 -3.41
N PHE A 26 11.58 12.63 -4.61
CA PHE A 26 11.07 11.76 -5.68
C PHE A 26 12.13 10.82 -6.21
N LEU A 27 11.70 9.74 -6.88
CA LEU A 27 12.59 8.77 -7.52
C LEU A 27 13.72 8.24 -6.62
N THR A 28 13.46 8.18 -5.32
CA THR A 28 14.41 7.70 -4.33
C THR A 28 13.91 6.37 -3.78
N ASN A 29 14.79 5.38 -3.70
CA ASN A 29 14.49 4.08 -3.14
C ASN A 29 15.40 3.78 -1.94
N PRO A 30 14.85 3.52 -0.74
CA PRO A 30 15.67 3.13 0.40
C PRO A 30 16.25 1.73 0.18
N VAL A 31 17.57 1.59 0.34
CA VAL A 31 18.31 0.34 0.19
C VAL A 31 18.61 -0.28 1.55
N LYS A 32 19.02 0.54 2.52
CA LYS A 32 19.43 0.08 3.84
C LYS A 32 19.17 1.16 4.89
N ILE A 33 18.74 0.74 6.07
CA ILE A 33 18.66 1.62 7.26
C ILE A 33 19.89 1.32 8.11
N GLU A 34 20.67 2.35 8.42
CA GLU A 34 21.83 2.22 9.29
C GLU A 34 21.49 2.71 10.69
N GLY A 35 22.02 2.00 11.68
CA GLY A 35 21.78 2.29 13.08
C GLY A 35 23.04 2.14 13.91
N GLU A 36 23.08 2.90 15.00
CA GLU A 36 24.16 2.95 15.97
C GLU A 36 23.54 2.88 17.37
N GLU A 37 24.07 1.99 18.23
CA GLU A 37 23.59 1.80 19.60
C GLU A 37 22.07 1.51 19.75
N GLY A 38 21.46 0.90 18.73
CA GLY A 38 20.02 0.59 18.71
C GLY A 38 19.12 1.74 18.24
N TRP A 39 19.70 2.87 17.82
CA TRP A 39 19.00 4.00 17.23
C TRP A 39 19.27 4.08 15.73
N VAL A 40 18.33 4.66 14.98
CA VAL A 40 18.55 4.97 13.57
C VAL A 40 19.52 6.15 13.49
N LYS A 41 20.47 6.08 12.57
CA LYS A 41 21.42 7.16 12.29
C LYS A 41 21.19 7.75 10.91
N SER A 42 20.95 6.89 9.94
CA SER A 42 20.82 7.28 8.55
C SER A 42 20.09 6.23 7.72
N ILE A 43 19.70 6.64 6.51
CA ILE A 43 19.14 5.75 5.50
C ILE A 43 19.95 5.88 4.20
N LEU A 44 20.47 4.75 3.73
CA LEU A 44 21.09 4.63 2.42
C LEU A 44 19.99 4.53 1.37
N CYS A 45 20.02 5.45 0.43
CA CYS A 45 19.07 5.60 -0.64
C CYS A 45 19.76 5.49 -2.00
N GLN A 46 19.03 5.02 -3.00
CA GLN A 46 19.47 4.95 -4.39
C GLN A 46 18.53 5.79 -5.27
N GLN A 47 19.09 6.51 -6.24
CA GLN A 47 18.27 7.19 -7.24
C GLN A 47 17.73 6.21 -8.27
N MET A 48 16.51 6.51 -8.72
CA MET A 48 15.78 5.74 -9.71
C MET A 48 15.53 6.61 -10.94
N GLU A 49 15.44 6.00 -12.10
CA GLU A 49 14.99 6.63 -13.33
C GLU A 49 13.70 5.96 -13.80
N LEU A 50 12.82 6.71 -14.46
CA LEU A 50 11.62 6.11 -15.06
C LEU A 50 12.00 5.41 -16.36
N SER A 51 11.62 4.13 -16.48
CA SER A 51 11.66 3.43 -17.77
C SER A 51 10.62 3.99 -18.74
N GLU A 52 10.73 3.57 -20.00
CA GLU A 52 9.63 3.75 -20.94
C GLU A 52 8.33 3.12 -20.39
N PRO A 53 7.16 3.74 -20.64
CA PRO A 53 5.88 3.24 -20.17
C PRO A 53 5.60 1.85 -20.76
N ASP A 54 5.19 0.91 -19.91
CA ASP A 54 4.76 -0.41 -20.36
C ASP A 54 3.38 -0.35 -21.04
N GLU A 55 2.90 -1.47 -21.60
CA GLU A 55 1.58 -1.58 -22.26
C GLU A 55 0.40 -1.16 -21.37
N SER A 56 0.59 -1.06 -20.05
CA SER A 56 -0.40 -0.54 -19.10
C SER A 56 -0.37 0.99 -18.94
N GLY A 57 0.53 1.68 -19.66
CA GLY A 57 0.79 3.11 -19.55
C GLY A 57 1.60 3.50 -18.32
N ARG A 58 2.15 2.54 -17.56
CA ARG A 58 2.90 2.79 -16.33
C ARG A 58 4.40 2.65 -16.58
N ALA A 59 5.14 3.71 -16.30
CA ALA A 59 6.59 3.65 -16.22
C ALA A 59 7.02 2.91 -14.94
N ARG A 60 8.11 2.13 -15.03
CA ARG A 60 8.68 1.44 -13.87
C ARG A 60 9.96 2.17 -13.44
N PRO A 61 10.14 2.45 -12.14
CA PRO A 61 11.40 2.98 -11.66
C PRO A 61 12.50 1.92 -11.77
N VAL A 62 13.62 2.26 -12.42
CA VAL A 62 14.82 1.43 -12.59
C VAL A 62 15.97 2.07 -11.80
N PRO A 63 16.75 1.29 -11.03
CA PRO A 63 17.84 1.84 -10.23
C PRO A 63 18.98 2.37 -11.12
N ILE A 64 19.53 3.54 -10.75
CA ILE A 64 20.74 4.07 -11.36
C ILE A 64 21.94 3.54 -10.58
N GLU A 65 22.80 2.75 -11.22
CA GLU A 65 24.00 2.21 -10.58
C GLU A 65 24.96 3.32 -10.15
N GLY A 66 25.54 3.19 -8.94
CA GLY A 66 26.47 4.17 -8.38
C GLY A 66 25.83 5.48 -7.89
N SER A 67 24.51 5.60 -7.92
CA SER A 67 23.77 6.79 -7.45
C SER A 67 23.37 6.72 -5.96
N GLU A 68 24.06 5.87 -5.19
CA GLU A 68 23.76 5.67 -3.78
C GLU A 68 24.20 6.90 -2.97
N TYR A 69 23.32 7.36 -2.08
CA TYR A 69 23.59 8.47 -1.19
C TYR A 69 22.90 8.24 0.16
N GLU A 70 23.50 8.82 1.20
CA GLU A 70 23.04 8.68 2.57
C GLU A 70 22.22 9.91 2.97
N ILE A 71 21.16 9.68 3.75
CA ILE A 71 20.36 10.73 4.37
C ILE A 71 20.41 10.51 5.88
N ASP A 72 20.94 11.48 6.62
CA ASP A 72 20.91 11.48 8.07
C ASP A 72 19.46 11.55 8.57
N ALA A 73 19.08 10.63 9.46
CA ALA A 73 17.74 10.55 10.01
C ALA A 73 17.74 9.83 11.35
N ASP A 74 17.14 10.44 12.37
CA ASP A 74 16.97 9.81 13.70
C ASP A 74 15.73 8.89 13.77
N CYS A 75 14.80 9.05 12.83
CA CYS A 75 13.53 8.31 12.79
C CYS A 75 13.12 7.98 11.35
N VAL A 76 12.72 6.72 11.14
CA VAL A 76 12.22 6.24 9.84
C VAL A 76 10.82 5.66 10.02
N ILE A 77 9.84 6.24 9.32
CA ILE A 77 8.45 5.79 9.33
C ILE A 77 8.15 5.10 8.00
N MET A 78 7.89 3.79 8.04
CA MET A 78 7.61 2.99 6.85
C MET A 78 6.13 3.08 6.46
N SER A 79 5.81 3.83 5.41
CA SER A 79 4.45 4.07 4.90
C SER A 79 4.18 3.38 3.54
N ILE A 80 4.74 2.19 3.33
CA ILE A 80 4.68 1.43 2.05
C ILE A 80 3.34 0.72 1.77
N GLY A 81 2.33 0.96 2.60
CA GLY A 81 1.03 0.30 2.53
C GLY A 81 0.97 -0.99 3.35
N THR A 82 -0.25 -1.48 3.54
CA THR A 82 -0.54 -2.68 4.34
C THR A 82 -1.02 -3.83 3.46
N SER A 83 -0.76 -5.06 3.91
CA SER A 83 -1.29 -6.26 3.28
C SER A 83 -2.26 -6.97 4.22
N PRO A 84 -3.25 -7.72 3.68
CA PRO A 84 -4.15 -8.51 4.50
C PRO A 84 -3.40 -9.49 5.41
N ASN A 85 -3.93 -9.71 6.62
CA ASN A 85 -3.26 -10.54 7.64
C ASN A 85 -3.13 -12.01 7.14
N PRO A 86 -1.91 -12.55 7.01
CA PRO A 86 -1.69 -13.89 6.48
C PRO A 86 -2.29 -15.00 7.37
N LEU A 87 -2.52 -14.71 8.66
CA LEU A 87 -3.10 -15.68 9.59
C LEU A 87 -4.51 -16.09 9.17
N ILE A 88 -5.33 -15.15 8.68
CA ILE A 88 -6.72 -15.40 8.28
C ILE A 88 -6.80 -16.53 7.25
N LYS A 89 -5.91 -16.49 6.24
CA LYS A 89 -5.78 -17.55 5.22
C LYS A 89 -5.36 -18.87 5.84
N SER A 90 -4.37 -18.85 6.74
CA SER A 90 -3.75 -20.06 7.28
C SER A 90 -4.63 -20.80 8.30
N THR A 91 -5.44 -20.08 9.07
CA THR A 91 -6.23 -20.66 10.17
C THR A 91 -7.67 -20.96 9.76
N THR A 92 -8.18 -20.33 8.71
CA THR A 92 -9.60 -20.44 8.32
C THR A 92 -9.77 -21.41 7.16
N LYS A 93 -9.96 -22.70 7.48
CA LYS A 93 -10.27 -23.73 6.47
C LYS A 93 -11.56 -23.37 5.71
N GLY A 94 -11.53 -23.52 4.39
CA GLY A 94 -12.66 -23.24 3.51
C GLY A 94 -12.80 -21.77 3.08
N LEU A 95 -11.87 -20.90 3.47
CA LEU A 95 -11.84 -19.50 3.04
C LEU A 95 -10.84 -19.30 1.90
N GLU A 96 -11.35 -18.96 0.71
CA GLU A 96 -10.56 -18.64 -0.46
C GLU A 96 -10.06 -17.20 -0.40
N VAL A 97 -8.79 -17.02 -0.79
CA VAL A 97 -8.15 -15.72 -0.87
C VAL A 97 -7.40 -15.61 -2.19
N ASN A 98 -7.32 -14.39 -2.72
CA ASN A 98 -6.59 -14.10 -3.94
C ASN A 98 -5.06 -14.18 -3.73
N LYS A 99 -4.30 -14.04 -4.82
CA LYS A 99 -2.82 -14.09 -4.78
C LYS A 99 -2.18 -13.01 -3.90
N ARG A 100 -2.89 -11.91 -3.64
CA ARG A 100 -2.44 -10.78 -2.79
C ARG A 100 -2.94 -10.90 -1.34
N GLY A 101 -3.63 -11.99 -0.99
CA GLY A 101 -4.13 -12.26 0.36
C GLY A 101 -5.51 -11.67 0.68
N GLY A 102 -6.16 -10.98 -0.27
CA GLY A 102 -7.52 -10.45 -0.09
C GLY A 102 -8.55 -11.57 -0.15
N ILE A 103 -9.59 -11.49 0.70
CA ILE A 103 -10.67 -12.48 0.78
C ILE A 103 -11.51 -12.43 -0.49
N ILE A 104 -11.79 -13.59 -1.08
CA ILE A 104 -12.66 -13.68 -2.25
C ILE A 104 -14.11 -13.69 -1.78
N VAL A 105 -14.93 -12.80 -2.33
CA VAL A 105 -16.36 -12.66 -2.02
C VAL A 105 -17.17 -12.55 -3.29
N ASN A 106 -18.46 -12.88 -3.19
CA ASN A 106 -19.45 -12.43 -4.15
C ASN A 106 -19.70 -10.92 -3.96
N GLU A 107 -19.50 -10.11 -4.99
CA GLU A 107 -19.62 -8.64 -4.88
C GLU A 107 -21.05 -8.16 -4.58
N GLU A 108 -22.07 -8.93 -4.95
CA GLU A 108 -23.48 -8.57 -4.74
C GLU A 108 -23.97 -8.88 -3.31
N THR A 109 -23.33 -9.82 -2.62
CA THR A 109 -23.79 -10.29 -1.29
C THR A 109 -22.72 -10.17 -0.21
N GLY A 110 -21.45 -10.01 -0.56
CA GLY A 110 -20.33 -10.07 0.38
C GLY A 110 -20.04 -11.47 0.94
N ALA A 111 -20.73 -12.51 0.45
CA ALA A 111 -20.55 -13.88 0.92
C ALA A 111 -19.18 -14.43 0.48
N THR A 112 -18.48 -15.08 1.41
CA THR A 112 -17.21 -15.76 1.12
C THR A 112 -17.45 -17.19 0.64
N SER A 113 -16.36 -17.90 0.28
CA SER A 113 -16.41 -19.35 0.01
C SER A 113 -16.81 -20.21 1.21
N LYS A 114 -16.85 -19.65 2.42
CA LYS A 114 -17.25 -20.33 3.65
C LYS A 114 -18.68 -19.93 4.02
N GLU A 115 -19.54 -20.93 4.17
CA GLU A 115 -20.94 -20.74 4.54
C GLU A 115 -21.08 -20.00 5.89
N GLY A 116 -22.00 -19.03 5.93
CA GLY A 116 -22.23 -18.17 7.08
C GLY A 116 -21.13 -17.13 7.35
N VAL A 117 -20.16 -16.97 6.45
CA VAL A 117 -19.07 -15.99 6.58
C VAL A 117 -19.11 -14.99 5.43
N TYR A 118 -19.11 -13.71 5.79
CA TYR A 118 -19.16 -12.58 4.89
C TYR A 118 -17.95 -11.67 5.12
N ALA A 119 -17.51 -10.95 4.10
CA ALA A 119 -16.39 -10.02 4.18
C ALA A 119 -16.62 -8.79 3.31
N GLY A 120 -16.00 -7.67 3.70
CA GLY A 120 -16.09 -6.40 2.98
C GLY A 120 -14.94 -5.46 3.33
N GLY A 121 -14.84 -4.36 2.58
CA GLY A 121 -13.80 -3.34 2.75
C GLY A 121 -12.39 -3.80 2.36
N ASP A 122 -11.38 -3.22 3.00
CA ASP A 122 -9.97 -3.39 2.63
C ASP A 122 -9.48 -4.85 2.69
N ALA A 123 -10.14 -5.69 3.49
CA ALA A 123 -9.86 -7.12 3.55
C ALA A 123 -10.17 -7.87 2.22
N VAL A 124 -11.05 -7.31 1.39
CA VAL A 124 -11.48 -7.85 0.09
C VAL A 124 -10.75 -7.15 -1.04
N THR A 125 -10.86 -5.82 -1.12
CA THR A 125 -10.37 -5.02 -2.27
C THR A 125 -8.89 -4.65 -2.15
N GLY A 126 -8.29 -4.79 -0.97
CA GLY A 126 -7.05 -4.08 -0.62
C GLY A 126 -7.33 -2.61 -0.31
N ALA A 127 -6.28 -1.84 -0.01
CA ALA A 127 -6.38 -0.44 0.41
C ALA A 127 -7.29 0.39 -0.51
N ALA A 128 -8.49 0.69 -0.03
CA ALA A 128 -9.53 1.41 -0.75
C ALA A 128 -10.01 2.62 0.05
N THR A 129 -11.05 3.30 -0.44
CA THR A 129 -11.63 4.45 0.27
C THR A 129 -12.63 4.01 1.33
N VAL A 130 -12.81 4.84 2.36
CA VAL A 130 -13.80 4.61 3.44
C VAL A 130 -15.22 4.40 2.89
N ILE A 131 -15.58 5.07 1.80
CA ILE A 131 -16.91 4.96 1.19
C ILE A 131 -17.13 3.56 0.62
N LEU A 132 -16.12 2.97 -0.03
CA LEU A 132 -16.20 1.62 -0.58
C LEU A 132 -16.29 0.58 0.55
N ALA A 133 -15.53 0.79 1.64
CA ALA A 133 -15.62 -0.07 2.81
C ALA A 133 -17.01 -0.03 3.46
N MET A 134 -17.60 1.16 3.60
CA MET A 134 -18.98 1.33 4.09
C MET A 134 -20.02 0.69 3.16
N GLY A 135 -19.86 0.83 1.85
CA GLY A 135 -20.73 0.22 0.85
C GLY A 135 -20.74 -1.30 0.96
N ALA A 136 -19.54 -1.91 0.98
CA ALA A 136 -19.38 -3.35 1.15
C ALA A 136 -20.00 -3.84 2.48
N GLY A 137 -19.84 -3.08 3.57
CA GLY A 137 -20.46 -3.39 4.85
C GLY A 137 -21.98 -3.41 4.81
N LYS A 138 -22.62 -2.45 4.12
CA LYS A 138 -24.08 -2.42 3.95
C LYS A 138 -24.59 -3.61 3.14
N THR A 139 -23.90 -3.96 2.06
CA THR A 139 -24.25 -5.11 1.22
C THR A 139 -24.18 -6.42 2.01
N ALA A 140 -23.07 -6.63 2.73
CA ALA A 140 -22.90 -7.82 3.56
C ALA A 140 -23.95 -7.89 4.68
N ALA A 141 -24.26 -6.77 5.34
CA ALA A 141 -25.27 -6.73 6.39
C ALA A 141 -26.66 -7.14 5.87
N LYS A 142 -27.04 -6.67 4.68
CA LYS A 142 -28.31 -7.06 4.05
C LYS A 142 -28.37 -8.56 3.77
N ALA A 143 -27.28 -9.15 3.25
CA ALA A 143 -27.22 -10.57 2.93
C ALA A 143 -27.06 -11.49 4.15
N ILE A 144 -26.76 -10.95 5.33
CA ILE A 144 -26.76 -11.67 6.61
C ILE A 144 -28.18 -11.73 7.20
N ASP A 145 -28.99 -10.71 6.94
CA ASP A 145 -30.38 -10.61 7.43
C ASP A 145 -31.37 -11.41 6.57
N GLU A 146 -31.09 -11.55 5.28
CA GLU A 146 -31.82 -12.41 4.32
C GLU A 146 -31.45 -13.90 4.48
#